data_AF-A0A5J5D6S8-F1
#
_entry.id   AF-A0A5J5D6S8-F1
#
_cell.length_a   1.000
_cell.length_b   1.000
_cell.length_c   1.000
_cell.angle_alpha   90.00
_cell.angle_beta   90.00
_cell.angle_gamma   90.00
#
_symmetry.space_group_name_H-M   'P 1'
#
loop_
_entity.id
_entity.type
_entity.pdbx_description
1 polymer ?
#
loop_
_entity_poly.entity_id
_entity_poly.type
_entity_poly.pdbx_seq_one_letter_code
_entity_poly.pdbx_strand_id
1 'polypeptide(L)'
;MGWFPKQKQWCRAQVTKICGVSEDNNATDGPGSQTSIKVEVKRLDYGDTACLPLLNTKEMTPEMAVLPLQAVQVSLTNVTPVNGSDWSEEAVGWFKTMVHNRTLYARLYPQGPKVTVELFLEKGKLGAMRRGAPLSLRLAQNGHAKHSKLKNVSLVKINTVQLKKKKQDSAWEKYLISCYTQK
;
A
#
# COMPACT_ATOMS: atom_id res chain seq x y z
N MET A 1 15.17 19.67 -4.42
CA MET A 1 15.09 18.64 -5.47
C MET A 1 16.06 17.51 -5.18
N GLY A 2 15.76 16.29 -5.62
CA GLY A 2 16.65 15.12 -5.50
C GLY A 2 16.82 14.37 -6.82
N TRP A 3 18.04 13.90 -7.10
CA TRP A 3 18.36 13.05 -8.24
C TRP A 3 18.16 11.59 -7.89
N PHE A 4 17.40 10.87 -8.71
CA PHE A 4 17.06 9.48 -8.50
C PHE A 4 17.70 8.59 -9.58
N PRO A 5 18.83 7.91 -9.29
CA PRO A 5 19.62 7.21 -10.31
C PRO A 5 18.88 6.10 -11.04
N LYS A 6 17.99 5.37 -10.34
CA LYS A 6 17.20 4.28 -10.95
C LYS A 6 16.24 4.78 -12.03
N GLN A 7 15.69 5.97 -11.84
CA GLN A 7 14.76 6.62 -12.77
C GLN A 7 15.48 7.60 -13.73
N LYS A 8 16.77 7.86 -13.51
CA LYS A 8 17.57 8.84 -14.27
C LYS A 8 16.89 10.21 -14.38
N GLN A 9 16.28 10.68 -13.30
CA GLN A 9 15.53 11.94 -13.29
C GLN A 9 15.68 12.73 -11.99
N TRP A 10 15.49 14.05 -12.09
CA TRP A 10 15.30 14.94 -10.95
C TRP A 10 13.83 14.95 -10.53
N CYS A 11 13.57 14.87 -9.24
CA CYS A 11 12.23 15.00 -8.68
C CYS A 11 12.14 16.16 -7.68
N ARG A 12 10.95 16.75 -7.57
CA ARG A 12 10.61 17.59 -6.41
C ARG A 12 10.63 16.71 -5.17
N ALA A 13 11.43 17.13 -4.20
CA ALA A 13 11.70 16.34 -3.02
C ALA A 13 11.97 17.26 -1.84
N GLN A 14 11.53 16.82 -0.66
CA GLN A 14 11.75 17.49 0.61
C GLN A 14 12.70 16.62 1.44
N VAL A 15 13.77 17.22 1.96
CA VAL A 15 14.64 16.56 2.94
C VAL A 15 13.88 16.42 4.25
N THR A 16 13.81 15.21 4.79
CA THR A 16 13.07 14.89 6.02
C THR A 16 13.98 14.66 7.21
N LYS A 17 15.17 14.08 7.00
CA LYS A 17 16.18 13.87 8.04
C LYS A 17 17.58 13.70 7.45
N ILE A 18 18.60 14.00 8.24
CA ILE A 18 19.98 13.61 7.96
C ILE A 18 20.16 12.16 8.45
N CYS A 19 20.63 11.28 7.58
CA CYS A 19 20.81 9.86 7.88
C CYS A 19 22.18 9.53 8.46
N GLY A 20 23.14 10.44 8.33
CA GLY A 20 24.52 10.28 8.83
C GLY A 20 25.55 10.60 7.76
N VAL A 21 26.81 10.36 8.12
CA VAL A 21 27.99 10.51 7.26
C VAL A 21 28.55 9.12 7.01
N SER A 22 28.75 8.73 5.75
CA SER A 22 29.51 7.52 5.41
C SER A 22 30.87 7.90 4.88
N GLU A 23 31.91 7.21 5.34
CA GLU A 23 33.22 7.19 4.69
C GLU A 23 33.14 6.24 3.50
N ASP A 24 33.51 6.71 2.32
CA ASP A 24 33.60 5.86 1.15
C ASP A 24 34.83 4.95 1.32
N ASN A 25 34.62 3.72 1.77
CA ASN A 25 35.67 2.69 1.93
C ASN A 25 36.25 2.19 0.59
N ASN A 26 36.21 3.00 -0.47
CA ASN A 26 36.92 2.68 -1.70
C ASN A 26 38.41 2.87 -1.43
N ALA A 27 39.09 1.76 -1.16
CA ALA A 27 40.53 1.65 -1.07
C ALA A 27 41.17 2.03 -2.43
N THR A 28 41.38 3.32 -2.62
CA THR A 28 42.33 3.89 -3.57
C THR A 28 43.07 4.97 -2.81
N ASP A 29 44.32 4.68 -2.45
CA ASP A 29 45.23 5.51 -1.68
C ASP A 29 45.46 6.87 -2.35
N GLY A 30 44.57 7.83 -2.08
CA GLY A 30 44.67 9.22 -2.47
C GLY A 30 44.26 10.15 -1.32
N PRO A 31 44.83 11.36 -1.20
CA PRO A 31 44.55 12.29 -0.12
C PRO A 31 43.17 12.91 -0.33
N GLY A 32 42.12 12.23 0.13
CA GLY A 32 40.75 12.72 0.06
C GLY A 32 39.72 11.61 0.25
N SER A 33 39.63 11.05 1.46
CA SER A 33 38.44 10.29 1.84
C SER A 33 37.23 11.23 1.77
N GLN A 34 36.45 11.13 0.69
CA GLN A 34 35.29 11.99 0.49
C GLN A 34 34.16 11.50 1.39
N THR A 35 33.97 12.17 2.51
CA THR A 35 32.83 11.89 3.39
C THR A 35 31.53 12.25 2.67
N SER A 36 30.63 11.27 2.56
CA SER A 36 29.35 11.43 1.87
C SER A 36 28.23 11.53 2.90
N ILE A 37 27.69 12.73 3.10
CA ILE A 37 26.50 12.95 3.92
C ILE A 37 25.30 12.32 3.20
N LYS A 38 24.52 11.51 3.91
CA LYS A 38 23.26 10.95 3.39
C LYS A 38 22.06 11.64 4.02
N VAL A 39 21.06 11.89 3.21
CA VAL A 39 19.79 12.50 3.61
C VAL A 39 18.62 11.64 3.17
N GLU A 40 17.59 11.57 4.00
CA GLU A 40 16.31 11.02 3.61
C GLU A 40 15.49 12.12 2.92
N VAL A 41 14.90 11.78 1.79
CA VAL A 41 14.04 12.68 1.04
C VAL A 41 12.68 12.03 0.76
N LYS A 42 11.61 12.82 0.87
CA LYS A 42 10.26 12.44 0.40
C LYS A 42 10.04 12.98 -1.01
N ARG A 43 9.71 12.13 -1.97
CA ARG A 43 9.31 12.56 -3.33
C ARG A 43 7.91 13.15 -3.28
N LEU A 44 7.82 14.44 -3.53
CA LEU A 44 6.59 15.23 -3.34
C LEU A 44 5.46 14.83 -4.30
N ASP A 45 5.82 14.32 -5.47
CA ASP A 45 4.87 13.95 -6.53
C ASP A 45 4.58 12.45 -6.63
N TYR A 46 5.29 11.64 -5.85
CA TYR A 46 5.20 10.18 -5.90
C TYR A 46 4.82 9.57 -4.54
N GLY A 47 5.11 10.27 -3.45
CA GLY A 47 4.73 9.89 -2.08
C GLY A 47 5.70 8.93 -1.37
N ASP A 48 6.64 8.32 -2.08
CA ASP A 48 7.67 7.45 -1.49
C ASP A 48 8.89 8.24 -0.96
N THR A 49 9.66 7.56 -0.13
CA THR A 49 10.84 8.08 0.55
C THR A 49 12.08 7.32 0.09
N ALA A 50 13.23 8.00 -0.02
CA ALA A 50 14.51 7.39 -0.33
C ALA A 50 15.67 8.06 0.43
N CYS A 51 16.73 7.30 0.67
CA CYS A 51 18.00 7.87 1.14
C CYS A 51 18.90 8.19 -0.06
N LEU A 52 19.37 9.42 -0.15
CA LEU A 52 20.26 9.91 -1.21
C LEU A 52 21.52 10.53 -0.60
N PRO A 53 22.67 10.48 -1.29
CA PRO A 53 23.78 11.39 -0.98
C PRO A 53 23.33 12.85 -1.06
N LEU A 54 23.83 13.70 -0.17
CA LEU A 54 23.52 15.14 -0.16
C LEU A 54 23.92 15.80 -1.49
N LEU A 55 25.01 15.33 -2.10
CA LEU A 55 25.49 15.74 -3.43
C LEU A 55 24.45 15.49 -4.54
N ASN A 56 23.54 14.53 -4.36
CA ASN A 56 22.43 14.26 -5.27
C ASN A 56 21.19 15.10 -4.95
N THR A 57 21.33 16.16 -4.17
CA THR A 57 20.28 17.13 -3.91
C THR A 57 20.68 18.51 -4.41
N LYS A 58 19.68 19.33 -4.71
CA LYS A 58 19.87 20.75 -5.01
C LYS A 58 18.65 21.54 -4.59
N GLU A 59 18.80 22.84 -4.45
CA GLU A 59 17.68 23.74 -4.15
C GLU A 59 16.58 23.62 -5.22
N MET A 60 15.33 23.77 -4.77
CA MET A 60 14.18 23.79 -5.67
C MET A 60 13.94 25.22 -6.12
N THR A 61 13.74 25.45 -7.41
CA THR A 61 13.50 26.80 -7.92
C THR A 61 12.12 27.29 -7.50
N PRO A 62 11.89 28.63 -7.37
CA PRO A 62 10.60 29.18 -7.01
C PRO A 62 9.46 28.74 -7.94
N GLU A 63 9.74 28.60 -9.24
CA GLU A 63 8.75 28.18 -10.25
C GLU A 63 8.28 26.74 -10.03
N MET A 64 9.14 25.87 -9.52
CA MET A 64 8.77 24.50 -9.16
C MET A 64 8.07 24.42 -7.80
N ALA A 65 8.37 25.36 -6.89
CA ALA A 65 7.81 25.41 -5.55
C ALA A 65 6.33 25.81 -5.53
N VAL A 66 5.88 26.63 -6.49
CA VAL A 66 4.48 27.07 -6.59
C VAL A 66 3.53 26.00 -7.12
N LEU A 67 4.04 24.94 -7.75
CA LEU A 67 3.20 23.87 -8.30
C LEU A 67 2.58 23.03 -7.16
N PRO A 68 1.28 22.67 -7.20
CA PRO A 68 0.66 21.82 -6.20
C PRO A 68 1.35 20.45 -6.10
N LEU A 69 1.38 19.85 -4.90
CA LEU A 69 1.89 18.49 -4.71
C LEU A 69 0.99 17.49 -5.46
N GLN A 70 1.59 16.60 -6.25
CA GLN A 70 0.81 15.66 -7.06
C GLN A 70 0.47 14.36 -6.31
N ALA A 71 1.17 14.05 -5.20
CA ALA A 71 0.85 12.92 -4.33
C ALA A 71 0.16 13.39 -3.05
N VAL A 72 -1.00 12.81 -2.76
CA VAL A 72 -1.76 13.05 -1.54
C VAL A 72 -1.72 11.80 -0.67
N GLN A 73 -1.27 11.95 0.58
CA GLN A 73 -1.32 10.87 1.56
C GLN A 73 -2.75 10.67 2.05
N VAL A 74 -3.25 9.44 1.96
CA VAL A 74 -4.64 9.10 2.27
C VAL A 74 -4.76 7.86 3.15
N SER A 75 -5.89 7.69 3.81
CA SER A 75 -6.25 6.46 4.52
C SER A 75 -7.57 5.90 3.99
N LEU A 76 -7.62 4.58 3.77
CA LEU A 76 -8.85 3.92 3.34
C LEU A 76 -9.90 3.98 4.47
N THR A 77 -11.13 4.39 4.12
CA THR A 77 -12.22 4.49 5.10
C THR A 77 -12.73 3.13 5.54
N ASN A 78 -13.36 3.11 6.72
CA ASN A 78 -14.16 2.00 7.24
C ASN A 78 -13.41 0.70 7.54
N VAL A 79 -12.09 0.64 7.40
CA VAL A 79 -11.29 -0.56 7.67
C VAL A 79 -10.22 -0.35 8.74
N THR A 80 -9.94 -1.41 9.49
CA THR A 80 -8.82 -1.49 10.44
C THR A 80 -8.09 -2.82 10.26
N PRO A 81 -6.83 -2.92 10.72
CA PRO A 81 -6.11 -4.19 10.67
C PRO A 81 -6.85 -5.28 11.44
N VAL A 82 -6.67 -6.54 11.03
CA VAL A 82 -7.32 -7.70 11.66
C VAL A 82 -6.91 -7.82 13.13
N ASN A 83 -5.62 -7.61 13.41
CA ASN A 83 -5.04 -7.69 14.76
C ASN A 83 -5.17 -6.40 15.57
N GLY A 84 -5.78 -5.35 15.00
CA GLY A 84 -6.05 -4.08 15.67
C GLY A 84 -4.93 -3.05 15.64
N SER A 85 -3.65 -3.46 15.65
CA SER A 85 -2.50 -2.54 15.60
C SER A 85 -1.94 -2.38 14.19
N ASP A 86 -1.58 -3.50 13.54
CA ASP A 86 -0.72 -3.49 12.35
C ASP A 86 -1.30 -4.27 11.19
N TRP A 87 -1.08 -3.78 9.97
CA TRP A 87 -1.43 -4.46 8.73
C TRP A 87 -0.45 -5.61 8.48
N SER A 88 -0.96 -6.82 8.24
CA SER A 88 -0.11 -7.95 7.84
C SER A 88 0.48 -7.72 6.45
N GLU A 89 1.63 -8.34 6.16
CA GLU A 89 2.24 -8.29 4.84
C GLU A 89 1.30 -8.82 3.75
N GLU A 90 0.52 -9.85 4.05
CA GLU A 90 -0.50 -10.39 3.16
C GLU A 90 -1.57 -9.34 2.82
N ALA A 91 -2.06 -8.60 3.82
CA ALA A 91 -3.06 -7.55 3.61
C ALA A 91 -2.49 -6.41 2.74
N VAL A 92 -1.24 -6.01 2.99
CA VAL A 92 -0.53 -5.00 2.20
C VAL A 92 -0.29 -5.49 0.77
N GLY A 93 0.15 -6.74 0.60
CA GLY A 93 0.41 -7.36 -0.70
C GLY A 93 -0.85 -7.50 -1.55
N TRP A 94 -1.95 -7.94 -0.93
CA TRP A 94 -3.25 -7.99 -1.59
C TRP A 94 -3.69 -6.58 -2.02
N PHE A 95 -3.64 -5.60 -1.12
CA PHE A 95 -4.03 -4.23 -1.44
C PHE A 95 -3.19 -3.66 -2.58
N LYS A 96 -1.86 -3.85 -2.52
CA LYS A 96 -0.92 -3.43 -3.58
C LYS A 96 -1.29 -4.05 -4.93
N THR A 97 -1.61 -5.34 -4.98
CA THR A 97 -2.02 -6.03 -6.22
C THR A 97 -3.27 -5.42 -6.83
N MET A 98 -4.21 -4.95 -5.99
CA MET A 98 -5.45 -4.35 -6.43
C MET A 98 -5.31 -2.90 -6.92
N VAL A 99 -4.32 -2.15 -6.45
CA VAL A 99 -4.18 -0.70 -6.73
C VAL A 99 -2.99 -0.33 -7.61
N HIS A 100 -1.95 -1.14 -7.63
CA HIS A 100 -0.69 -0.79 -8.28
C HIS A 100 -0.86 -0.61 -9.79
N ASN A 101 -0.34 0.51 -10.30
CA ASN A 101 -0.38 0.88 -11.72
C ASN A 101 -1.80 0.81 -12.34
N ARG A 102 -2.81 1.23 -11.57
CA ARG A 102 -4.22 1.20 -11.99
C ARG A 102 -4.89 2.55 -11.74
N THR A 103 -5.76 2.94 -12.66
CA THR A 103 -6.67 4.07 -12.44
C THR A 103 -7.84 3.61 -11.57
N LEU A 104 -8.05 4.33 -10.47
CA LEU A 104 -9.12 4.07 -9.50
C LEU A 104 -10.04 5.29 -9.43
N TYR A 105 -11.28 5.06 -9.02
CA TYR A 105 -12.23 6.13 -8.73
C TYR A 105 -12.26 6.35 -7.22
N ALA A 106 -12.02 7.58 -6.79
CA ALA A 106 -12.03 7.94 -5.38
C ALA A 106 -13.29 8.73 -5.01
N ARG A 107 -13.63 8.70 -3.73
CA ARG A 107 -14.39 9.75 -3.05
C ARG A 107 -13.55 10.18 -1.85
N LEU A 108 -13.30 11.49 -1.76
CA LEU A 108 -12.40 12.07 -0.76
C LEU A 108 -13.22 12.64 0.40
N TYR A 109 -12.73 12.44 1.62
CA TYR A 109 -13.28 13.01 2.85
C TYR A 109 -12.15 13.69 3.63
N PRO A 110 -11.86 14.97 3.36
CA PRO A 110 -10.87 15.75 4.08
C PRO A 110 -11.28 15.96 5.55
N GLN A 111 -10.33 15.78 6.47
CA GLN A 111 -10.48 15.92 7.92
C GLN A 111 -9.24 16.64 8.46
N GLY A 112 -9.13 17.94 8.16
CA GLY A 112 -7.93 18.73 8.44
C GLY A 112 -6.72 18.20 7.64
N PRO A 113 -5.59 17.86 8.28
CA PRO A 113 -4.40 17.35 7.58
C PRO A 113 -4.56 15.91 7.07
N LYS A 114 -5.59 15.19 7.54
CA LYS A 114 -5.86 13.80 7.15
C LYS A 114 -6.91 13.76 6.06
N VAL A 115 -6.66 13.00 5.00
CA VAL A 115 -7.66 12.70 3.98
C VAL A 115 -8.02 11.23 4.05
N THR A 116 -9.29 10.91 4.24
CA THR A 116 -9.78 9.53 4.12
C THR A 116 -10.48 9.32 2.78
N VAL A 117 -10.41 8.11 2.24
CA VAL A 117 -10.92 7.82 0.89
C VAL A 117 -11.76 6.56 0.83
N GLU A 118 -12.78 6.58 -0.04
CA GLU A 118 -13.39 5.36 -0.58
C GLU A 118 -12.88 5.16 -2.00
N LEU A 119 -12.30 3.99 -2.28
CA LEU A 119 -11.74 3.63 -3.58
C LEU A 119 -12.62 2.60 -4.29
N PHE A 120 -12.75 2.73 -5.60
CA PHE A 120 -13.53 1.86 -6.47
C PHE A 120 -12.75 1.53 -7.73
N LEU A 121 -12.84 0.28 -8.19
CA LEU A 121 -12.20 -0.17 -9.42
C LEU A 121 -13.00 0.24 -10.66
N GLU A 122 -14.33 0.26 -10.54
CA GLU A 122 -15.23 0.54 -11.64
C GLU A 122 -15.70 1.99 -11.66
N LYS A 123 -15.82 2.56 -12.88
CA LYS A 123 -16.41 3.88 -13.10
C LYS A 123 -17.91 3.84 -12.80
N GLY A 124 -18.38 4.67 -11.88
CA GLY A 124 -19.82 4.86 -11.67
C GLY A 124 -20.43 5.80 -12.70
N LYS A 125 -21.73 5.64 -13.02
CA LYS A 125 -22.51 6.68 -13.72
C LYS A 125 -22.93 7.78 -12.74
N LEU A 126 -23.01 9.02 -13.23
CA LEU A 126 -23.49 10.19 -12.49
C LEU A 126 -25.03 10.06 -12.28
N GLY A 127 -25.55 10.40 -11.10
CA GLY A 127 -26.99 10.31 -10.77
C GLY A 127 -27.31 9.18 -9.77
N ALA A 128 -27.47 7.95 -10.24
CA ALA A 128 -27.69 6.77 -9.39
C ALA A 128 -26.40 5.94 -9.27
N MET A 129 -25.55 6.33 -8.32
CA MET A 129 -24.17 5.86 -8.14
C MET A 129 -24.09 4.39 -7.67
N ARG A 130 -24.45 3.43 -8.53
CA ARG A 130 -24.09 2.03 -8.33
C ARG A 130 -22.64 1.83 -8.77
N ARG A 131 -21.69 2.20 -7.91
CA ARG A 131 -20.31 1.70 -8.01
C ARG A 131 -20.30 0.24 -7.54
N GLY A 132 -19.37 -0.56 -8.05
CA GLY A 132 -19.10 -1.88 -7.47
C GLY A 132 -18.72 -1.77 -5.98
N ALA A 133 -18.54 -2.91 -5.32
CA ALA A 133 -18.11 -2.93 -3.92
C ALA A 133 -16.83 -2.09 -3.73
N PRO A 134 -16.79 -1.16 -2.75
CA PRO A 134 -15.60 -0.36 -2.48
C PRO A 134 -14.44 -1.27 -2.08
N LEU A 135 -13.21 -0.83 -2.34
CA LEU A 135 -12.02 -1.62 -2.09
C LEU A 135 -11.86 -1.98 -0.60
N SER A 136 -12.35 -1.12 0.30
CA SER A 136 -12.42 -1.38 1.75
C SER A 136 -13.25 -2.63 2.08
N LEU A 137 -14.39 -2.80 1.40
CA LEU A 137 -15.26 -3.96 1.55
C LEU A 137 -14.60 -5.22 1.01
N ARG A 138 -13.97 -5.13 -0.18
CA ARG A 138 -13.25 -6.25 -0.78
C ARG A 138 -12.07 -6.72 0.09
N LEU A 139 -11.31 -5.77 0.64
CA LEU A 139 -10.19 -6.06 1.55
C LEU A 139 -10.67 -6.88 2.75
N ALA A 140 -11.78 -6.47 3.37
CA ALA A 140 -12.35 -7.21 4.49
C ALA A 140 -12.97 -8.57 4.11
N GLN A 141 -13.62 -8.66 2.95
CA GLN A 141 -14.19 -9.92 2.46
C GLN A 141 -13.12 -10.98 2.14
N ASN A 142 -11.91 -10.56 1.81
CA ASN A 142 -10.75 -11.43 1.62
C ASN A 142 -10.00 -11.72 2.94
N GLY A 143 -10.56 -11.32 4.09
CA GLY A 143 -9.97 -11.59 5.41
C GLY A 143 -8.79 -10.70 5.79
N HIS A 144 -8.47 -9.68 5.00
CA HIS A 144 -7.32 -8.81 5.22
C HIS A 144 -7.60 -7.59 6.11
N ALA A 145 -8.87 -7.33 6.47
CA ALA A 145 -9.27 -6.20 7.31
C ALA A 145 -10.55 -6.49 8.08
N LYS A 146 -10.73 -5.79 9.21
CA LYS A 146 -12.05 -5.62 9.84
C LYS A 146 -12.74 -4.43 9.20
N HIS A 147 -14.03 -4.56 8.89
CA HIS A 147 -14.82 -3.46 8.32
C HIS A 147 -15.87 -2.97 9.31
N SER A 148 -15.82 -1.68 9.64
CA SER A 148 -16.70 -1.01 10.62
C SER A 148 -18.20 -1.23 10.39
N LYS A 149 -18.63 -1.33 9.13
CA LYS A 149 -20.03 -1.58 8.73
C LYS A 149 -20.41 -3.06 8.60
N LEU A 150 -19.46 -3.99 8.68
CA LEU A 150 -19.70 -5.44 8.61
C LEU A 150 -19.49 -6.07 10.00
N LYS A 151 -20.20 -5.61 11.02
CA LYS A 151 -19.97 -6.16 12.37
C LYS A 151 -20.49 -7.59 12.56
N ASN A 152 -21.39 -8.12 11.72
CA ASN A 152 -22.08 -9.40 11.98
C ASN A 152 -22.12 -10.45 10.83
N VAL A 153 -21.55 -10.20 9.64
CA VAL A 153 -21.70 -11.13 8.49
C VAL A 153 -20.52 -12.09 8.31
N SER A 154 -19.32 -11.71 8.78
CA SER A 154 -18.07 -12.45 8.58
C SER A 154 -18.00 -13.73 9.41
N LEU A 155 -18.48 -13.74 10.67
CA LEU A 155 -18.50 -14.95 11.51
C LEU A 155 -19.36 -16.06 10.90
N VAL A 156 -20.53 -15.71 10.35
CA VAL A 156 -21.45 -16.68 9.73
C VAL A 156 -20.85 -17.22 8.43
N LYS A 157 -20.28 -16.37 7.56
CA LYS A 157 -19.72 -16.83 6.28
C LYS A 157 -18.44 -17.66 6.45
N ILE A 158 -17.55 -17.28 7.38
CA ILE A 158 -16.33 -18.06 7.67
C ILE A 158 -16.71 -19.44 8.23
N ASN A 159 -17.66 -19.49 9.19
CA ASN A 159 -18.18 -20.77 9.68
C ASN A 159 -18.80 -21.59 8.55
N THR A 160 -19.61 -20.98 7.67
CA THR A 160 -20.26 -21.69 6.56
C THR A 160 -19.24 -22.22 5.53
N VAL A 161 -18.19 -21.46 5.25
CA VAL A 161 -17.11 -21.86 4.32
C VAL A 161 -16.25 -22.97 4.94
N GLN A 162 -15.90 -22.88 6.23
CA GLN A 162 -15.19 -23.94 6.97
C GLN A 162 -16.04 -25.22 7.11
N LEU A 163 -17.34 -25.10 7.38
CA LEU A 163 -18.29 -26.21 7.40
C LEU A 163 -18.43 -26.87 6.03
N LYS A 164 -18.46 -26.08 4.95
CA LYS A 164 -18.49 -26.62 3.57
C LYS A 164 -17.20 -27.37 3.23
N LYS A 165 -16.04 -26.84 3.62
CA LYS A 165 -14.74 -27.51 3.42
C LYS A 165 -14.66 -28.82 4.20
N LYS A 166 -15.01 -28.82 5.50
CA LYS A 166 -15.07 -30.06 6.32
C LYS A 166 -16.06 -31.09 5.77
N LYS A 167 -17.21 -30.65 5.25
CA LYS A 167 -18.21 -31.55 4.65
C LYS A 167 -17.72 -32.15 3.34
N GLN A 168 -16.96 -31.38 2.56
CA GLN A 168 -16.32 -31.85 1.33
C GLN A 168 -15.19 -32.85 1.61
N ASP A 169 -14.33 -32.57 2.60
CA ASP A 169 -13.24 -33.47 3.00
C ASP A 169 -13.81 -34.80 3.55
N SER A 170 -14.86 -34.75 4.37
CA SER A 170 -15.55 -35.95 4.87
C SER A 170 -16.24 -36.76 3.76
N ALA A 171 -16.81 -36.09 2.75
CA ALA A 171 -17.41 -36.77 1.61
C ALA A 171 -16.34 -37.48 0.75
N TRP A 172 -15.17 -36.86 0.60
CA TRP A 172 -14.02 -37.45 -0.07
C TRP A 172 -13.48 -38.67 0.69
N GLU A 173 -13.34 -38.60 2.01
CA GLU A 173 -12.92 -39.75 2.82
C GLU A 173 -13.88 -40.93 2.72
N LYS A 174 -15.20 -40.68 2.75
CA LYS A 174 -16.21 -41.74 2.57
C LYS A 174 -16.14 -42.37 1.18
N TYR A 175 -15.91 -41.56 0.15
CA TYR A 175 -15.74 -42.06 -1.22
C TYR A 175 -14.48 -42.94 -1.33
N LEU A 176 -13.34 -42.49 -0.77
CA LEU A 176 -12.13 -43.29 -0.69
C LEU A 176 -12.38 -44.64 -0.02
N ILE A 177 -13.00 -44.64 1.16
CA ILE A 177 -13.29 -45.88 1.90
C ILE A 177 -14.19 -46.81 1.07
N SER A 178 -15.19 -46.27 0.36
CA SER A 178 -16.06 -47.05 -0.53
C SER A 178 -15.28 -47.72 -1.66
N CYS A 179 -14.26 -47.07 -2.22
CA CYS A 179 -13.43 -47.65 -3.28
C CYS A 179 -12.60 -48.86 -2.83
N TYR A 180 -12.33 -49.01 -1.53
CA TYR A 180 -11.50 -50.09 -0.99
C TYR A 180 -12.25 -51.13 -0.16
N THR A 181 -13.55 -50.94 0.09
CA THR A 181 -14.40 -51.85 0.88
C THR A 181 -15.38 -52.68 0.03
N GLN A 182 -15.44 -52.46 -1.29
CA GLN A 182 -16.10 -53.37 -2.22
C GLN A 182 -15.14 -54.49 -2.64
N LYS A 183 -15.15 -55.59 -1.89
CA LYS A 183 -14.70 -56.92 -2.32
C LYS A 183 -15.88 -57.89 -2.25
#